data_AF-A0A5A9GJ76-F1
#
_entry.id   AF-A0A5A9GJ76-F1
#
_cell.length_a   1.000
_cell.length_b   1.000
_cell.length_c   1.000
_cell.angle_alpha   90.00
_cell.angle_beta   90.00
_cell.angle_gamma   90.00
#
_symmetry.space_group_name_H-M   'P 1'
#
loop_
_entity.id
_entity.type
_entity.pdbx_description
1 polymer ?
#
loop_
_entity_poly.entity_id
_entity_poly.type
_entity_poly.pdbx_seq_one_letter_code
_entity_poly.pdbx_strand_id
1 'polypeptide(L)'
;MQNGAPENRWFHLCMADDLASPNAFATTRVGAVPLVAQNIKGRVVAFRNVCTHRFAVIHGEPAGCGPLRCPYHGWSFDADGVPVGLPFNPTDFQLEAGERRRLALHPASLAQCGRLVFVRVAADGPSLEEELGAALFARLAALSDAFPRHGETAEPAEDWETIEAANLRLHLAPDRVLVLHSASPPGADQRFSRTVTLHPATADAELPA
;
A
#
# COMPACT_ATOMS: atom_id res chain seq x y z
N MET A 1 24.40 -0.82 5.11
CA MET A 1 23.98 -1.92 4.22
C MET A 1 22.88 -2.72 4.92
N GLN A 2 21.62 -2.53 4.53
CA GLN A 2 20.49 -3.25 5.14
C GLN A 2 20.43 -4.66 4.55
N ASN A 3 21.03 -5.63 5.26
CA ASN A 3 21.32 -6.98 4.78
C ASN A 3 20.16 -7.98 5.03
N GLY A 4 18.92 -7.54 4.84
CA GLY A 4 17.71 -8.35 5.02
C GLY A 4 17.06 -8.70 3.70
N ALA A 5 16.48 -9.91 3.61
CA ALA A 5 15.76 -10.35 2.43
C ALA A 5 14.57 -9.39 2.13
N PRO A 6 14.34 -8.98 0.85
CA PRO A 6 13.35 -7.96 0.50
C PRO A 6 11.94 -8.24 1.04
N GLU A 7 11.56 -9.51 1.20
CA GLU A 7 10.28 -9.92 1.76
C GLU A 7 10.02 -9.45 3.20
N ASN A 8 11.08 -9.16 3.96
CA ASN A 8 11.01 -8.77 5.36
C ASN A 8 11.03 -7.24 5.58
N ARG A 9 11.12 -6.45 4.50
CA ARG A 9 11.24 -4.99 4.55
C ARG A 9 9.91 -4.32 4.24
N TRP A 10 9.69 -3.15 4.85
CA TRP A 10 8.56 -2.30 4.49
C TRP A 10 8.81 -1.54 3.18
N PHE A 11 7.75 -1.34 2.41
CA PHE A 11 7.74 -0.49 1.22
C PHE A 11 6.50 0.41 1.24
N HIS A 12 6.68 1.70 1.05
CA HIS A 12 5.61 2.63 0.78
C HIS A 12 4.88 2.23 -0.51
N LEU A 13 3.56 2.17 -0.41
CA LEU A 13 2.66 1.75 -1.46
C LEU A 13 1.84 2.93 -1.98
N CYS A 14 1.18 3.66 -1.08
CA CYS A 14 0.23 4.68 -1.46
C CYS A 14 -0.12 5.65 -0.33
N MET A 15 -0.88 6.71 -0.66
CA MET A 15 -1.52 7.56 0.34
C MET A 15 -2.80 6.88 0.84
N ALA A 16 -3.20 7.13 2.08
CA ALA A 16 -4.42 6.60 2.67
C ALA A 16 -5.68 6.98 1.85
N ASP A 17 -5.68 8.19 1.27
CA ASP A 17 -6.73 8.70 0.39
C ASP A 17 -6.94 7.82 -0.86
N ASP A 18 -5.89 7.16 -1.36
CA ASP A 18 -5.99 6.22 -2.50
C ASP A 18 -6.81 4.98 -2.15
N LEU A 19 -7.01 4.70 -0.85
CA LEU A 19 -7.74 3.55 -0.32
C LEU A 19 -9.03 3.96 0.43
N ALA A 20 -9.43 5.22 0.36
CA ALA A 20 -10.57 5.74 1.13
C ALA A 20 -11.92 5.17 0.67
N SER A 21 -12.09 4.95 -0.64
CA SER A 21 -13.34 4.44 -1.19
C SER A 21 -13.47 2.93 -1.02
N PRO A 22 -14.68 2.39 -0.76
CA PRO A 22 -14.90 0.94 -0.77
C PRO A 22 -14.44 0.33 -2.10
N ASN A 23 -13.71 -0.79 -2.01
CA ASN A 23 -13.09 -1.50 -3.13
C ASN A 23 -11.92 -0.77 -3.81
N ALA A 24 -11.50 0.40 -3.33
CA ALA A 24 -10.25 1.01 -3.77
C ALA A 24 -9.06 0.13 -3.40
N PHE A 25 -8.10 0.01 -4.31
CA PHE A 25 -6.93 -0.82 -4.13
C PHE A 25 -5.67 -0.16 -4.70
N ALA A 26 -4.53 -0.54 -4.15
CA ALA A 26 -3.21 -0.27 -4.68
C ALA A 26 -2.41 -1.57 -4.71
N THR A 27 -1.61 -1.78 -5.77
CA THR A 27 -0.78 -2.97 -5.95
C THR A 27 0.68 -2.62 -6.09
N THR A 28 1.53 -3.58 -5.74
CA THR A 28 2.96 -3.51 -6.03
C THR A 28 3.52 -4.91 -6.25
N ARG A 29 4.83 -5.01 -6.42
CA ARG A 29 5.57 -6.27 -6.49
C ARG A 29 6.84 -6.14 -5.65
N VAL A 30 7.21 -7.19 -4.94
CA VAL A 30 8.51 -7.30 -4.26
C VAL A 30 9.14 -8.62 -4.69
N GLY A 31 10.23 -8.56 -5.43
CA GLY A 31 10.78 -9.71 -6.13
C GLY A 31 9.72 -10.37 -7.03
N ALA A 32 9.46 -11.66 -6.82
CA ALA A 32 8.44 -12.41 -7.56
C ALA A 32 7.02 -12.31 -6.98
N VAL A 33 6.83 -11.62 -5.84
CA VAL A 33 5.56 -11.63 -5.11
C VAL A 33 4.74 -10.37 -5.40
N PRO A 34 3.61 -10.46 -6.13
CA PRO A 34 2.70 -9.33 -6.28
C PRO A 34 1.89 -9.15 -5.00
N LEU A 35 1.67 -7.91 -4.59
CA LEU A 35 0.93 -7.53 -3.39
C LEU A 35 -0.24 -6.62 -3.76
N VAL A 36 -1.29 -6.64 -2.94
CA VAL A 36 -2.40 -5.70 -3.00
C VAL A 36 -2.74 -5.24 -1.59
N ALA A 37 -2.92 -3.94 -1.40
CA ALA A 37 -3.70 -3.38 -0.29
C ALA A 37 -5.06 -2.95 -0.84
N GLN A 38 -6.15 -3.32 -0.16
CA GLN A 38 -7.49 -3.03 -0.63
C GLN A 38 -8.44 -2.72 0.52
N ASN A 39 -9.29 -1.72 0.31
CA ASN A 39 -10.43 -1.44 1.16
C ASN A 39 -11.55 -2.45 0.89
N ILE A 40 -11.80 -3.32 1.86
CA ILE A 40 -12.91 -4.28 1.86
C ILE A 40 -13.93 -3.81 2.91
N LYS A 41 -15.01 -3.17 2.46
CA LYS A 41 -16.10 -2.68 3.33
C LYS A 41 -15.62 -1.78 4.49
N GLY A 42 -14.69 -0.88 4.21
CA GLY A 42 -14.13 0.06 5.20
C GLY A 42 -12.91 -0.46 5.96
N ARG A 43 -12.56 -1.75 5.83
CA ARG A 43 -11.33 -2.31 6.39
C ARG A 43 -10.27 -2.41 5.30
N VAL A 44 -9.17 -1.70 5.46
CA VAL A 44 -8.01 -1.86 4.56
C VAL A 44 -7.21 -3.09 5.00
N VAL A 45 -6.94 -3.99 4.06
CA VAL A 45 -6.21 -5.24 4.28
C VAL A 45 -5.20 -5.47 3.17
N ALA A 46 -4.14 -6.24 3.44
CA ALA A 46 -3.11 -6.56 2.45
C ALA A 46 -2.93 -8.07 2.27
N PHE A 47 -2.75 -8.48 1.01
CA PHE A 47 -2.55 -9.86 0.61
C PHE A 47 -1.49 -9.98 -0.48
N ARG A 48 -0.98 -11.20 -0.67
CA ARG A 48 -0.42 -11.59 -1.97
C ARG A 48 -1.53 -11.51 -3.01
N ASN A 49 -1.30 -10.73 -4.07
CA ASN A 49 -2.23 -10.49 -5.16
C ASN A 49 -2.25 -11.67 -6.15
N VAL A 50 -2.52 -12.87 -5.63
CA VAL A 50 -2.48 -14.15 -6.35
C VAL A 50 -3.63 -15.02 -5.85
N CYS A 51 -4.54 -15.36 -6.74
CA CYS A 51 -5.66 -16.26 -6.44
C CYS A 51 -5.16 -17.65 -6.04
N THR A 52 -5.64 -18.18 -4.92
CA THR A 52 -5.26 -19.52 -4.40
C THR A 52 -5.82 -20.69 -5.21
N HIS A 53 -6.76 -20.46 -6.13
CA HIS A 53 -7.31 -21.51 -6.99
C HIS A 53 -6.33 -21.95 -8.08
N ARG A 54 -5.88 -21.02 -8.93
CA ARG A 54 -5.03 -21.28 -10.11
C ARG A 54 -3.96 -20.19 -10.33
N PHE A 55 -3.59 -19.49 -9.27
CA PHE A 55 -2.46 -18.55 -9.24
C PHE A 55 -2.52 -17.37 -10.20
N ALA A 56 -3.72 -17.03 -10.70
CA ALA A 56 -3.92 -15.81 -11.47
C ALA A 56 -3.76 -14.57 -10.57
N VAL A 57 -3.10 -13.53 -11.11
CA VAL A 57 -3.07 -12.21 -10.47
C VAL A 57 -4.49 -11.65 -10.43
N ILE A 58 -4.90 -11.08 -9.29
CA ILE A 58 -6.28 -10.61 -9.10
C ILE A 58 -6.44 -9.21 -9.71
N HIS A 59 -5.60 -8.27 -9.30
CA HIS A 59 -5.58 -6.91 -9.85
C HIS A 59 -4.33 -6.69 -10.71
N GLY A 60 -4.52 -6.40 -11.99
CA GLY A 60 -3.43 -6.17 -12.94
C GLY A 60 -2.87 -4.74 -12.92
N GLU A 61 -3.65 -3.77 -12.43
CA GLU A 61 -3.30 -2.35 -12.43
C GLU A 61 -2.59 -1.92 -11.13
N PRO A 62 -1.70 -0.91 -11.16
CA PRO A 62 -1.04 -0.37 -9.96
C PRO A 62 -2.02 0.21 -8.93
N ALA A 63 -3.18 0.71 -9.38
CA ALA A 63 -4.25 1.21 -8.52
C ALA A 63 -5.59 1.15 -9.26
N GLY A 64 -6.69 1.21 -8.51
CA GLY A 64 -8.03 1.26 -9.08
C GLY A 64 -9.13 1.06 -8.05
N CYS A 65 -10.35 0.85 -8.52
CA CYS A 65 -11.50 0.53 -7.69
C CYS A 65 -12.28 -0.63 -8.31
N GLY A 66 -12.42 -1.73 -7.56
CA GLY A 66 -13.09 -2.93 -8.05
C GLY A 66 -13.05 -4.08 -7.03
N PRO A 67 -13.98 -5.04 -7.10
CA PRO A 67 -14.06 -6.11 -6.12
C PRO A 67 -12.77 -6.94 -6.10
N LEU A 68 -12.42 -7.50 -4.93
CA LEU A 68 -11.36 -8.49 -4.81
C LEU A 68 -11.82 -9.82 -5.43
N ARG A 69 -11.87 -9.85 -6.77
CA ARG A 69 -12.43 -10.92 -7.60
C ARG A 69 -11.41 -11.35 -8.64
N CYS A 70 -11.02 -12.63 -8.60
CA CYS A 70 -10.10 -13.20 -9.57
C CYS A 70 -10.69 -13.15 -10.99
N PRO A 71 -9.95 -12.62 -11.99
CA PRO A 71 -10.44 -12.49 -13.36
C PRO A 71 -10.53 -13.83 -14.09
N TYR A 72 -9.90 -14.89 -13.58
CA TYR A 72 -9.87 -16.18 -14.26
C TYR A 72 -11.19 -16.94 -14.14
N HIS A 73 -11.59 -17.30 -12.92
CA HIS A 73 -12.82 -18.06 -12.67
C HIS A 73 -13.82 -17.31 -11.78
N GLY A 74 -13.53 -16.07 -11.37
CA GLY A 74 -14.49 -15.24 -10.65
C GLY A 74 -14.54 -15.42 -9.12
N TRP A 75 -13.59 -16.15 -8.51
CA TRP A 75 -13.50 -16.27 -7.05
C TRP A 75 -13.40 -14.89 -6.41
N SER A 76 -14.35 -14.57 -5.52
CA SER A 76 -14.29 -13.39 -4.67
C SER A 76 -13.84 -13.73 -3.27
N PHE A 77 -13.09 -12.82 -2.68
CA PHE A 77 -12.51 -12.97 -1.35
C PHE A 77 -13.03 -11.88 -0.40
N ASP A 78 -13.18 -12.23 0.87
CA ASP A 78 -13.52 -11.28 1.93
C ASP A 78 -12.27 -10.60 2.54
N ALA A 79 -12.48 -9.84 3.63
CA ALA A 79 -11.42 -9.10 4.31
C ALA A 79 -10.45 -10.00 5.08
N ASP A 80 -10.77 -11.27 5.29
CA ASP A 80 -9.86 -12.28 5.86
C ASP A 80 -9.20 -13.10 4.73
N GLY A 81 -9.43 -12.73 3.47
CA GLY A 81 -8.92 -13.39 2.29
C GLY A 81 -9.62 -14.70 1.96
N VAL A 82 -10.70 -15.05 2.66
CA VAL A 82 -11.41 -16.33 2.49
C VAL A 82 -12.31 -16.24 1.24
N PRO A 83 -12.36 -17.27 0.38
CA PRO A 83 -13.28 -17.28 -0.75
C PRO A 83 -14.73 -17.35 -0.27
N VAL A 84 -15.56 -16.40 -0.70
CA VAL A 84 -16.95 -16.24 -0.26
C VAL A 84 -18.01 -16.54 -1.33
N GLY A 85 -17.62 -16.78 -2.58
CA GLY A 85 -18.57 -17.13 -3.64
C GLY A 85 -18.07 -16.89 -5.06
N LEU A 86 -18.58 -17.69 -5.99
CA LEU A 86 -18.61 -17.38 -7.42
C LEU A 86 -19.84 -16.49 -7.69
N PRO A 87 -19.76 -15.50 -8.59
CA PRO A 87 -20.88 -14.59 -8.85
C PRO A 87 -22.12 -15.28 -9.43
N PHE A 88 -22.00 -16.52 -9.91
CA PHE A 88 -23.08 -17.28 -10.56
C PHE A 88 -23.39 -18.62 -9.91
N ASN A 89 -22.68 -19.01 -8.85
CA ASN A 89 -22.95 -20.26 -8.14
C ASN A 89 -22.57 -20.11 -6.65
N PRO A 90 -23.43 -19.50 -5.83
CA PRO A 90 -23.17 -19.30 -4.41
C PRO A 90 -23.11 -20.62 -3.61
N THR A 91 -23.65 -21.70 -4.17
CA THR A 91 -23.61 -23.07 -3.62
C THR A 91 -22.35 -23.85 -3.99
N ASP A 92 -21.52 -23.36 -4.92
CA ASP A 92 -20.49 -24.16 -5.60
C ASP A 92 -19.28 -24.51 -4.76
N PHE A 93 -19.08 -23.83 -3.64
CA PHE A 93 -17.95 -24.20 -2.82
C PHE A 93 -18.17 -25.60 -2.24
N GLN A 94 -19.39 -26.03 -1.89
CA GLN A 94 -19.65 -27.32 -1.19
C GLN A 94 -18.58 -27.68 -0.13
N LEU A 95 -17.95 -26.64 0.43
CA LEU A 95 -16.82 -26.73 1.33
C LEU A 95 -17.27 -26.19 2.66
N GLU A 96 -16.98 -26.94 3.70
CA GLU A 96 -17.19 -26.50 5.07
C GLU A 96 -16.36 -25.24 5.34
N ALA A 97 -16.77 -24.45 6.34
CA ALA A 97 -16.09 -23.19 6.65
C ALA A 97 -14.58 -23.36 6.89
N GLY A 98 -14.18 -24.47 7.52
CA GLY A 98 -12.77 -24.80 7.77
C GLY A 98 -11.99 -25.11 6.50
N GLU A 99 -12.62 -25.73 5.50
CA GLU A 99 -11.97 -26.04 4.21
C GLU A 99 -11.82 -24.77 3.37
N ARG A 100 -12.83 -23.90 3.34
CA ARG A 100 -12.74 -22.59 2.69
C ARG A 100 -11.62 -21.73 3.25
N ARG A 101 -11.41 -21.75 4.57
CA ARG A 101 -10.32 -21.00 5.21
C ARG A 101 -8.93 -21.46 4.75
N ARG A 102 -8.75 -22.73 4.38
CA ARG A 102 -7.47 -23.25 3.83
C ARG A 102 -7.17 -22.71 2.43
N LEU A 103 -8.18 -22.19 1.75
CA LEU A 103 -8.09 -21.56 0.44
C LEU A 103 -7.97 -20.03 0.53
N ALA A 104 -7.79 -19.47 1.73
CA ALA A 104 -7.64 -18.04 1.90
C ALA A 104 -6.40 -17.51 1.20
N LEU A 105 -6.46 -16.25 0.75
CA LEU A 105 -5.30 -15.53 0.25
C LEU A 105 -4.20 -15.49 1.31
N HIS A 106 -2.95 -15.54 0.86
CA HIS A 106 -1.82 -15.39 1.76
C HIS A 106 -1.75 -13.92 2.26
N PRO A 107 -1.80 -13.67 3.58
CA PRO A 107 -1.72 -12.33 4.13
C PRO A 107 -0.34 -11.70 3.87
N ALA A 108 -0.35 -10.38 3.75
CA ALA A 108 0.83 -9.52 3.76
C ALA A 108 0.67 -8.49 4.89
N SER A 109 1.77 -7.95 5.41
CA SER A 109 1.67 -6.89 6.43
C SER A 109 1.28 -5.56 5.79
N LEU A 110 0.47 -4.79 6.52
CA LEU A 110 0.05 -3.43 6.19
C LEU A 110 0.33 -2.53 7.40
N ALA A 111 0.87 -1.35 7.17
CA ALA A 111 1.04 -0.33 8.21
C ALA A 111 0.69 1.04 7.65
N GLN A 112 0.20 1.92 8.52
CA GLN A 112 -0.10 3.31 8.21
C GLN A 112 0.72 4.22 9.13
N CYS A 113 1.35 5.24 8.54
CA CYS A 113 2.15 6.28 9.21
C CYS A 113 1.58 7.63 8.78
N GLY A 114 0.73 8.24 9.62
CA GLY A 114 -0.13 9.36 9.20
C GLY A 114 -1.00 8.96 8.01
N ARG A 115 -0.86 9.64 6.88
CA ARG A 115 -1.53 9.32 5.60
C ARG A 115 -0.70 8.45 4.66
N LEU A 116 0.47 7.97 5.07
CA LEU A 116 1.32 7.09 4.26
C LEU A 116 0.99 5.62 4.54
N VAL A 117 0.80 4.81 3.49
CA VAL A 117 0.47 3.38 3.59
C VAL A 117 1.65 2.55 3.09
N PHE A 118 2.08 1.60 3.90
CA PHE A 118 3.20 0.70 3.65
C PHE A 118 2.76 -0.75 3.63
N VAL A 119 3.46 -1.57 2.85
CA VAL A 119 3.26 -3.03 2.79
C VAL A 119 4.57 -3.79 2.95
N ARG A 120 4.49 -5.00 3.45
CA ARG A 120 5.59 -5.97 3.53
C ARG A 120 5.09 -7.36 3.16
N VAL A 121 5.89 -8.14 2.44
CA VAL A 121 5.52 -9.48 1.98
C VAL A 121 5.33 -10.45 3.15
N ALA A 122 6.24 -10.44 4.14
CA ALA A 122 6.10 -11.24 5.34
C ALA A 122 4.86 -10.81 6.13
N ALA A 123 4.08 -11.80 6.60
CA ALA A 123 2.88 -11.57 7.40
C ALA A 123 3.20 -11.15 8.84
N ASP A 124 4.40 -11.48 9.32
CA ASP A 124 4.89 -11.20 10.66
C ASP A 124 6.26 -10.51 10.61
N GLY A 125 6.68 -9.90 11.71
CA GLY A 125 7.93 -9.16 11.85
C GLY A 125 7.73 -7.81 12.56
N PRO A 126 8.78 -7.00 12.72
CA PRO A 126 8.69 -5.71 13.41
C PRO A 126 7.65 -4.79 12.74
N SER A 127 7.01 -3.96 13.54
CA SER A 127 6.15 -2.87 13.08
C SER A 127 6.96 -1.87 12.23
N LEU A 128 6.24 -1.05 11.45
CA LEU A 128 6.87 0.03 10.69
C LEU A 128 7.59 1.03 11.60
N GLU A 129 7.00 1.35 12.76
CA GLU A 129 7.60 2.27 13.73
C GLU A 129 8.91 1.71 14.32
N GLU A 130 8.96 0.41 14.63
CA GLU A 130 10.20 -0.23 15.09
C GLU A 130 11.31 -0.21 14.02
N GLU A 131 10.96 -0.36 12.74
CA GLU A 131 11.94 -0.34 11.63
C GLU A 131 12.44 1.08 11.32
N LEU A 132 11.56 2.09 11.36
CA LEU A 132 11.92 3.48 11.06
C LEU A 132 12.50 4.23 12.27
N GLY A 133 12.16 3.79 13.49
CA GLY A 133 12.37 4.54 14.72
C GLY A 133 11.30 5.61 14.96
N ALA A 134 10.92 5.78 16.23
CA ALA A 134 9.80 6.63 16.65
C ALA A 134 9.90 8.09 16.16
N ALA A 135 11.10 8.68 16.15
CA ALA A 135 11.30 10.07 15.71
C ALA A 135 10.98 10.26 14.21
N LEU A 136 11.51 9.39 13.35
CA LEU A 136 11.25 9.44 11.92
C LEU A 136 9.79 9.09 11.62
N PHE A 137 9.24 8.08 12.30
CA PHE A 137 7.83 7.71 12.16
C PHE A 137 6.90 8.88 12.49
N ALA A 138 7.11 9.54 13.64
CA ALA A 138 6.31 10.70 14.04
C ALA A 138 6.42 11.86 13.05
N ARG A 139 7.63 12.13 12.54
CA ARG A 139 7.88 13.21 11.58
C ARG A 139 7.19 12.96 10.24
N LEU A 140 7.29 11.75 9.70
CA LEU A 140 6.60 11.35 8.46
C LEU A 140 5.08 11.44 8.60
N ALA A 141 4.53 10.98 9.73
CA ALA A 141 3.11 11.07 10.00
C ALA A 141 2.65 12.54 10.01
N ALA A 142 3.34 13.39 10.77
CA ALA A 142 3.00 14.81 10.89
C ALA A 142 3.09 15.55 9.54
N LEU A 143 4.13 15.28 8.73
CA LEU A 143 4.26 15.85 7.39
C LEU A 143 3.13 15.38 6.47
N SER A 144 2.78 14.10 6.50
CA SER A 144 1.70 13.60 5.64
C SER A 144 0.31 14.18 5.99
N ASP A 145 0.09 14.54 7.26
CA ASP A 145 -1.15 15.15 7.74
C ASP A 145 -1.18 16.67 7.48
N ALA A 146 -0.05 17.35 7.65
CA ALA A 146 0.04 18.80 7.42
C ALA A 146 -0.17 19.19 5.95
N PHE A 147 0.04 18.25 5.01
CA PHE A 147 -0.06 18.44 3.57
C PHE A 147 -1.20 17.62 2.94
N PRO A 148 -2.49 17.97 3.19
CA PRO A 148 -3.63 17.19 2.73
C PRO A 148 -3.91 17.29 1.23
N ARG A 149 -3.54 18.40 0.59
CA ARG A 149 -4.05 18.75 -0.75
C ARG A 149 -3.10 18.31 -1.84
N HIS A 150 -3.60 17.54 -2.82
CA HIS A 150 -2.87 17.26 -4.05
C HIS A 150 -2.77 18.53 -4.90
N GLY A 151 -1.60 18.73 -5.52
CA GLY A 151 -1.33 19.85 -6.41
C GLY A 151 -0.65 19.42 -7.71
N GLU A 152 -0.28 20.42 -8.49
CA GLU A 152 0.50 20.24 -9.71
C GLU A 152 1.88 19.67 -9.39
N THR A 153 2.45 18.92 -10.33
CA THR A 153 3.79 18.35 -10.17
C THR A 153 4.82 19.47 -9.96
N ALA A 154 5.56 19.36 -8.86
CA ALA A 154 6.71 20.20 -8.56
C ALA A 154 8.00 19.38 -8.66
N GLU A 155 9.04 19.98 -9.23
CA GLU A 155 10.38 19.40 -9.30
C GLU A 155 11.19 19.82 -8.07
N PRO A 156 11.71 18.86 -7.27
CA PRO A 156 12.53 19.18 -6.12
C PRO A 156 13.80 19.95 -6.51
N ALA A 157 14.12 21.01 -5.76
CA ALA A 157 15.37 21.76 -5.90
C ALA A 157 16.44 21.25 -4.92
N GLU A 158 17.71 21.56 -5.19
CA GLU A 158 18.86 21.07 -4.40
C GLU A 158 18.85 21.56 -2.94
N ASP A 159 18.24 22.71 -2.67
CA ASP A 159 18.15 23.33 -1.34
C ASP A 159 16.96 22.83 -0.50
N TRP A 160 16.09 21.98 -1.06
CA TRP A 160 14.96 21.41 -0.35
C TRP A 160 15.41 20.35 0.65
N GLU A 161 14.77 20.31 1.81
CA GLU A 161 15.03 19.25 2.77
C GLU A 161 14.61 17.90 2.18
N THR A 162 15.47 16.88 2.32
CA THR A 162 15.19 15.53 1.84
C THR A 162 15.15 14.52 3.00
N ILE A 163 14.09 13.72 3.05
CA ILE A 163 13.89 12.64 4.03
C ILE A 163 13.69 11.33 3.27
N GLU A 164 14.43 10.28 3.62
CA GLU A 164 14.30 8.95 3.02
C GLU A 164 13.83 7.91 4.05
N ALA A 165 12.85 7.09 3.66
CA ALA A 165 12.33 5.99 4.46
C ALA A 165 11.87 4.85 3.54
N ALA A 166 12.37 3.62 3.74
CA ALA A 166 12.10 2.49 2.85
C ALA A 166 12.43 2.78 1.37
N ASN A 167 11.43 2.80 0.49
CA ASN A 167 11.49 3.21 -0.93
C ASN A 167 10.91 4.61 -1.18
N LEU A 168 10.57 5.34 -0.12
CA LEU A 168 9.95 6.65 -0.17
C LEU A 168 11.01 7.73 0.09
N ARG A 169 10.99 8.76 -0.75
CA ARG A 169 11.76 10.00 -0.60
C ARG A 169 10.78 11.17 -0.53
N LEU A 170 10.92 12.01 0.49
CA LEU A 170 10.16 13.25 0.65
C LEU A 170 11.13 14.40 0.38
N HIS A 171 10.67 15.39 -0.38
CA HIS A 171 11.34 16.67 -0.54
C HIS A 171 10.41 17.76 0.00
N LEU A 172 10.87 18.50 1.00
CA LEU A 172 10.13 19.59 1.62
C LEU A 172 10.75 20.93 1.24
N ALA A 173 9.95 21.73 0.54
CA ALA A 173 10.33 23.05 0.08
C ALA A 173 10.18 24.11 1.19
N PRO A 174 11.00 25.18 1.19
CA PRO A 174 10.85 26.30 2.11
C PRO A 174 9.49 27.01 2.01
N ASP A 175 8.87 27.02 0.82
CA ASP A 175 7.55 27.60 0.55
C ASP A 175 6.39 26.64 0.85
N ARG A 176 6.67 25.55 1.58
CA ARG A 176 5.68 24.57 2.05
C ARG A 176 5.03 23.82 0.88
N VAL A 177 5.84 23.31 -0.03
CA VAL A 177 5.48 22.24 -0.96
C VAL A 177 6.13 20.93 -0.51
N LEU A 178 5.38 19.83 -0.51
CA LEU A 178 5.90 18.50 -0.17
C LEU A 178 5.79 17.59 -1.39
N VAL A 179 6.93 17.12 -1.88
CA VAL A 179 6.98 16.14 -2.99
C VAL A 179 7.36 14.78 -2.44
N LEU A 180 6.50 13.78 -2.69
CA LEU A 180 6.71 12.40 -2.30
C LEU A 180 7.02 11.59 -3.55
N HIS A 181 8.21 10.99 -3.59
CA HIS A 181 8.60 10.06 -4.63
C HIS A 181 8.79 8.67 -4.04
N SER A 182 7.97 7.71 -4.49
CA SER A 182 8.12 6.30 -4.15
C SER A 182 8.76 5.56 -5.32
N ALA A 183 9.93 4.98 -5.09
CA ALA A 183 10.57 4.10 -6.06
C ALA A 183 9.87 2.73 -6.08
N SER A 184 9.88 2.06 -7.22
CA SER A 184 9.42 0.68 -7.33
C SER A 184 10.26 -0.24 -6.42
N PRO A 185 9.67 -1.19 -5.67
CA PRO A 185 10.45 -2.12 -4.87
C PRO A 185 11.38 -2.99 -5.73
N PRO A 186 12.40 -3.64 -5.12
CA PRO A 186 13.32 -4.51 -5.85
C PRO A 186 12.60 -5.59 -6.67
N GLY A 187 12.93 -5.70 -7.96
CA GLY A 187 12.32 -6.67 -8.88
C GLY A 187 10.94 -6.26 -9.43
N ALA A 188 10.45 -5.07 -9.11
CA ALA A 188 9.22 -4.51 -9.66
C ALA A 188 9.47 -3.63 -10.89
N ASP A 189 8.47 -3.58 -11.76
CA ASP A 189 8.44 -2.68 -12.93
C ASP A 189 8.24 -1.22 -12.50
N GLN A 190 8.75 -0.26 -13.28
CA GLN A 190 8.66 1.17 -12.99
C GLN A 190 7.23 1.71 -12.90
N ARG A 191 6.24 1.01 -13.44
CA ARG A 191 4.81 1.34 -13.29
C ARG A 191 4.33 1.40 -11.83
N PHE A 192 5.10 0.84 -10.88
CA PHE A 192 4.79 0.89 -9.45
C PHE A 192 5.48 2.05 -8.73
N SER A 193 6.30 2.84 -9.44
CA SER A 193 6.80 4.10 -8.93
C SER A 193 5.71 5.16 -9.00
N ARG A 194 5.76 6.14 -8.09
CA ARG A 194 4.80 7.24 -8.06
C ARG A 194 5.45 8.50 -7.51
N THR A 195 5.04 9.63 -8.06
CA THR A 195 5.36 10.96 -7.52
C THR A 195 4.05 11.67 -7.20
N VAL A 196 3.98 12.30 -6.04
CA VAL A 196 2.83 13.12 -5.62
C VAL A 196 3.35 14.44 -5.07
N THR A 197 2.77 15.54 -5.53
CA THR A 197 3.01 16.87 -4.94
C THR A 197 1.83 17.24 -4.06
N LEU A 198 2.12 17.62 -2.82
CA LEU A 198 1.17 17.98 -1.80
C LEU A 198 1.43 19.40 -1.29
N HIS A 199 0.34 20.07 -0.89
CA HIS A 199 0.33 21.40 -0.32
C HIS A 199 -0.37 21.41 1.04
N PRO A 200 -0.02 22.37 1.92
CA PRO A 200 -0.66 22.51 3.21
C PRO A 200 -2.13 22.86 3.07
N ALA A 201 -2.91 22.57 4.12
CA ALA A 201 -4.33 22.91 4.18
C ALA A 201 -4.57 24.41 3.96
N THR A 202 -3.73 25.24 4.57
CA THR A 202 -3.71 26.70 4.47
C THR A 202 -2.27 27.18 4.29
N ALA A 203 -2.08 28.34 3.65
CA ALA A 203 -0.73 28.91 3.46
C ALA A 203 0.01 29.11 4.79
N ASP A 204 -0.71 29.42 5.87
CA ASP A 204 -0.15 29.75 7.18
C ASP A 204 0.09 28.54 8.11
N ALA A 205 -0.20 27.30 7.70
CA ALA A 205 -0.07 26.13 8.57
C ALA A 205 1.38 25.90 9.07
N GLU A 206 1.58 25.79 10.39
CA GLU A 206 2.90 25.50 10.97
C GLU A 206 3.42 24.14 10.50
N LEU A 207 4.70 24.08 10.13
CA LEU A 207 5.36 22.84 9.74
C LEU A 207 5.79 22.08 10.99
N PRO A 208 5.59 20.74 11.05
CA PRO A 208 6.17 19.94 12.10
C PRO A 208 7.70 19.96 12.00
N ALA A 209 8.37 20.01 13.15
CA ALA A 209 9.84 19.96 13.25
C ALA A 209 10.41 18.63 12.70
#